data_AF-A0A1M5UJQ4-F1
#
_entry.id   AF-A0A1M5UJQ4-F1
#
_cell.length_a   1.000
_cell.length_b   1.000
_cell.length_c   1.000
_cell.angle_alpha   90.00
_cell.angle_beta   90.00
_cell.angle_gamma   90.00
#
_symmetry.space_group_name_H-M   'P 1'
#
loop_
_entity.id
_entity.type
_entity.pdbx_description
1 polymer ?
#
loop_
_entity_poly.entity_id
_entity_poly.type
_entity_poly.pdbx_seq_one_letter_code
_entity_poly.pdbx_strand_id
1 'polypeptide(L)'
;MKKIIDFLKSETLVFLTLIFVLVAQIIHTMYIFEHIRVADMSFNYGGVRITAFNWAHAFIFAVSIEAAILMFILNGKRLPSKIYAVASFATNILYYGTWNPKLPIPDMVATIIASSMLAGSIWFFSDLFAEKVDLLPYGQSQEELKKFLASQELEERNKVTFKKAL
;
A
#
# COMPACT_ATOMS: atom_id res chain seq x y z
N MET A 1 13.53 15.08 26.19
CA MET A 1 13.89 13.64 26.04
C MET A 1 12.67 12.73 26.10
N LYS A 2 11.88 12.69 27.19
CA LYS A 2 10.66 11.83 27.26
C LYS A 2 9.70 12.04 26.07
N LYS A 3 9.29 13.29 25.81
CA LYS A 3 8.42 13.65 24.66
C LYS A 3 8.95 13.20 23.29
N ILE A 4 10.27 13.19 23.09
CA ILE A 4 10.87 12.75 21.82
C ILE A 4 10.79 11.22 21.72
N ILE A 5 11.12 10.51 22.79
CA ILE A 5 11.02 9.05 22.85
C ILE A 5 9.56 8.60 22.69
N ASP A 6 8.62 9.31 23.31
CA ASP A 6 7.19 9.04 23.22
C ASP A 6 6.69 9.26 21.78
N PHE A 7 7.16 10.31 21.11
CA PHE A 7 6.89 10.53 19.69
C PHE A 7 7.50 9.43 18.79
N LEU A 8 8.74 9.02 19.07
CA LEU A 8 9.42 7.94 18.33
C LEU A 8 8.69 6.59 18.45
N LYS A 9 7.93 6.39 19.53
CA LYS A 9 7.09 5.21 19.76
C LYS A 9 5.64 5.38 19.27
N SER A 10 5.28 6.56 18.77
CA SER A 10 3.90 6.86 18.40
C SER A 10 3.45 6.11 17.16
N GLU A 11 2.17 5.73 17.14
CA GLU A 11 1.55 5.12 15.96
C GLU A 11 1.57 6.06 14.75
N THR A 12 1.49 7.37 15.01
CA THR A 12 1.59 8.41 13.99
C THR A 12 2.92 8.36 13.26
N LEU A 13 4.05 8.19 13.97
CA LEU A 13 5.36 8.12 13.32
C LEU A 13 5.52 6.82 12.54
N VAL A 14 5.03 5.70 13.05
CA VAL A 14 5.01 4.41 12.35
C VAL A 14 4.25 4.54 11.02
N PHE A 15 3.06 5.13 11.05
CA PHE A 15 2.24 5.37 9.87
C PHE A 15 2.91 6.35 8.88
N LEU A 16 3.47 7.45 9.37
CA LEU A 16 4.16 8.42 8.52
C LEU A 16 5.40 7.80 7.85
N THR A 17 6.13 6.96 8.59
CA THR A 17 7.28 6.22 8.05
C THR A 17 6.85 5.27 6.95
N LEU A 18 5.74 4.55 7.12
CA LEU A 18 5.17 3.72 6.07
C LEU A 18 4.83 4.55 4.82
N ILE A 19 4.20 5.72 4.97
CA ILE A 19 3.93 6.63 3.85
C ILE A 19 5.23 7.00 3.14
N PHE A 20 6.28 7.40 3.86
CA PHE A 20 7.54 7.78 3.24
C PHE A 20 8.22 6.63 2.48
N VAL A 21 8.14 5.41 3.01
CA VAL A 21 8.64 4.21 2.32
C VAL A 21 7.91 4.01 0.98
N LEU A 22 6.59 4.12 0.97
CA LEU A 22 5.78 3.97 -0.25
C LEU A 22 6.00 5.13 -1.23
N VAL A 23 6.11 6.36 -0.74
CA VAL A 23 6.42 7.54 -1.59
C VAL A 23 7.78 7.41 -2.25
N ALA A 24 8.79 6.91 -1.52
CA ALA A 24 10.12 6.65 -2.09
C ALA A 24 10.07 5.61 -3.23
N GLN A 25 9.09 4.71 -3.21
CA GLN A 25 8.91 3.70 -4.25
C GLN A 25 8.30 4.23 -5.55
N ILE A 26 7.54 5.34 -5.49
CA ILE A 26 6.84 5.92 -6.64
C ILE A 26 7.81 6.16 -7.80
N ILE A 27 9.01 6.68 -7.54
CA ILE A 27 9.95 7.03 -8.61
C ILE A 27 10.45 5.81 -9.39
N HIS A 28 10.67 4.68 -8.70
CA HIS A 28 11.11 3.43 -9.32
C HIS A 28 10.00 2.86 -10.22
N THR A 29 8.78 2.76 -9.69
CA THR A 29 7.62 2.26 -10.43
C THR A 29 7.27 3.17 -11.61
N MET A 30 7.31 4.49 -11.43
CA MET A 30 7.05 5.48 -12.47
C MET A 30 8.03 5.35 -13.63
N TYR A 31 9.33 5.26 -13.33
CA TYR A 31 10.35 5.18 -14.38
C TYR A 31 10.27 3.88 -15.18
N ILE A 32 10.08 2.75 -14.50
CA ILE A 32 9.90 1.45 -15.17
C ILE A 32 8.66 1.47 -16.07
N PHE A 33 7.54 1.98 -15.56
CA PHE A 33 6.31 2.05 -16.33
C PHE A 33 6.46 2.95 -17.56
N GLU A 34 7.11 4.11 -17.43
CA GLU A 34 7.41 4.96 -18.60
C GLU A 34 8.27 4.24 -19.62
N HIS A 35 9.26 3.45 -19.18
CA HIS A 35 10.15 2.75 -20.09
C HIS A 35 9.47 1.62 -20.88
N ILE A 36 8.51 0.90 -20.27
CA ILE A 36 7.86 -0.27 -20.88
C ILE A 36 6.51 0.04 -21.55
N ARG A 37 6.02 1.28 -21.47
CA ARG A 37 4.69 1.59 -21.97
C ARG A 37 4.59 1.35 -23.48
N VAL A 38 3.40 0.92 -23.89
CA VAL A 38 3.11 0.61 -25.30
C VAL A 38 2.54 1.83 -26.05
N ALA A 39 1.71 2.64 -25.38
CA ALA A 39 1.02 3.76 -26.02
C ALA A 39 1.77 5.06 -25.75
N ASP A 40 2.33 5.71 -26.77
CA ASP A 40 2.94 7.04 -26.65
C ASP A 40 1.90 8.17 -26.70
N MET A 41 1.97 9.08 -25.75
CA MET A 41 1.11 10.27 -25.61
C MET A 41 1.93 11.56 -25.76
N SER A 42 3.18 11.43 -26.22
CA SER A 42 3.98 12.59 -26.58
C SER A 42 3.47 13.22 -27.87
N PHE A 43 3.58 14.53 -27.96
CA PHE A 43 3.29 15.27 -29.19
C PHE A 43 4.39 16.27 -29.47
N ASN A 44 4.58 16.57 -30.76
CA ASN A 44 5.55 17.54 -31.21
C ASN A 44 4.87 18.91 -31.32
N TYR A 45 5.42 19.90 -30.62
CA TYR A 45 4.98 21.29 -30.72
C TYR A 45 6.19 22.19 -30.90
N GLY A 46 6.24 22.93 -32.02
CA GLY A 46 7.35 23.84 -32.30
C GLY A 46 8.73 23.18 -32.38
N GLY A 47 8.81 21.91 -32.81
CA GLY A 47 10.06 21.15 -32.87
C GLY A 47 10.52 20.54 -31.54
N VAL A 48 9.79 20.78 -30.45
CA VAL A 48 10.04 20.17 -29.14
C VAL A 48 9.07 19.00 -28.93
N ARG A 49 9.60 17.83 -28.56
CA ARG A 49 8.80 16.67 -28.16
C ARG A 49 8.36 16.83 -26.71
N ILE A 50 7.07 17.06 -26.50
CA ILE A 50 6.48 17.21 -25.16
C ILE A 50 6.10 15.83 -24.64
N THR A 51 6.76 15.37 -23.56
CA THR A 51 6.54 14.05 -22.94
C THR A 51 5.82 14.13 -21.59
N ALA A 52 5.38 15.32 -21.15
CA ALA A 52 4.80 15.55 -19.83
C ALA A 52 3.58 14.63 -19.53
N PHE A 53 2.76 14.34 -20.54
CA PHE A 53 1.60 13.45 -20.40
C PHE A 53 2.01 11.99 -20.14
N ASN A 54 3.14 11.56 -20.68
CA ASN A 54 3.69 10.22 -20.44
C ASN A 54 4.07 10.07 -18.97
N TRP A 55 4.83 11.04 -18.45
CA TRP A 55 5.26 11.09 -17.06
C TRP A 55 4.08 11.24 -16.10
N ALA A 56 3.09 12.06 -16.44
CA ALA A 56 1.88 12.20 -15.62
C ALA A 56 1.11 10.88 -15.51
N HIS A 57 0.95 10.15 -16.61
CA HIS A 57 0.31 8.84 -16.61
C HIS A 57 1.11 7.80 -15.80
N ALA A 58 2.43 7.78 -15.96
CA ALA A 58 3.31 6.91 -15.17
C ALA A 58 3.25 7.22 -13.67
N PHE A 59 3.18 8.51 -13.30
CA PHE A 59 3.01 8.94 -11.92
C PHE A 59 1.68 8.49 -11.33
N ILE A 60 0.57 8.70 -12.06
CA ILE A 60 -0.78 8.27 -11.62
C ILE A 60 -0.81 6.75 -11.42
N PHE A 61 -0.21 5.99 -12.35
CA PHE A 61 -0.09 4.54 -12.24
C PHE A 61 0.69 4.15 -10.98
N ALA A 62 1.88 4.71 -10.78
CA ALA A 62 2.72 4.42 -9.62
C ALA A 62 2.01 4.75 -8.30
N VAL A 63 1.40 5.94 -8.18
CA VAL A 63 0.62 6.34 -7.00
C VAL A 63 -0.54 5.38 -6.73
N SER A 64 -1.25 4.95 -7.76
CA SER A 64 -2.40 4.04 -7.63
C SER A 64 -1.96 2.69 -7.07
N ILE A 65 -0.84 2.17 -7.57
CA ILE A 65 -0.27 0.92 -7.07
C ILE A 65 0.18 1.10 -5.61
N GLU A 66 0.94 2.17 -5.30
CA GLU A 66 1.43 2.39 -3.94
C GLU A 66 0.28 2.58 -2.92
N ALA A 67 -0.80 3.23 -3.32
CA ALA A 67 -2.02 3.35 -2.54
C ALA A 67 -2.71 1.99 -2.31
N ALA A 68 -2.72 1.09 -3.30
CA ALA A 68 -3.28 -0.25 -3.14
C ALA A 68 -2.53 -1.08 -2.07
N ILE A 69 -1.20 -0.97 -2.03
CA ILE A 69 -0.39 -1.63 -0.99
C ILE A 69 -0.70 -1.05 0.37
N LEU A 70 -0.78 0.27 0.46
CA LEU A 70 -1.12 0.95 1.71
C LEU A 70 -2.45 0.41 2.23
N MET A 71 -3.46 0.29 1.36
CA MET A 71 -4.74 -0.32 1.73
C MET A 71 -4.57 -1.77 2.19
N PHE A 72 -3.78 -2.61 1.50
CA PHE A 72 -3.55 -3.99 1.96
C PHE A 72 -2.87 -4.07 3.33
N ILE A 73 -1.86 -3.23 3.58
CA ILE A 73 -1.15 -3.17 4.86
C ILE A 73 -2.10 -2.73 5.97
N LEU A 74 -2.83 -1.63 5.76
CA LEU A 74 -3.76 -1.08 6.76
C LEU A 74 -4.93 -2.04 7.06
N ASN A 75 -5.34 -2.87 6.11
CA ASN A 75 -6.35 -3.90 6.30
C ASN A 75 -5.78 -5.23 6.84
N GLY A 76 -4.50 -5.27 7.23
CA GLY A 76 -3.86 -6.46 7.80
C GLY A 76 -3.71 -7.64 6.83
N LYS A 77 -3.74 -7.40 5.51
CA LYS A 77 -3.69 -8.45 4.49
C LYS A 77 -2.24 -8.91 4.23
N ARG A 78 -1.73 -9.79 5.10
CA ARG A 78 -0.32 -10.27 5.04
C ARG A 78 0.11 -10.80 3.68
N LEU A 79 -0.65 -11.72 3.07
CA LEU A 79 -0.26 -12.38 1.83
C LEU A 79 -0.07 -11.39 0.65
N PRO A 80 -1.08 -10.58 0.27
CA PRO A 80 -0.92 -9.65 -0.85
C PRO A 80 0.16 -8.60 -0.59
N SER A 81 0.30 -8.11 0.64
CA SER A 81 1.37 -7.16 1.00
C SER A 81 2.77 -7.76 0.86
N LYS A 82 2.96 -9.04 1.23
CA LYS A 82 4.25 -9.75 1.08
C LYS A 82 4.59 -10.04 -0.38
N ILE A 83 3.61 -10.45 -1.18
CA ILE A 83 3.78 -10.58 -2.63
C ILE A 83 4.23 -9.24 -3.21
N TYR A 84 3.59 -8.15 -2.78
CA TYR A 84 3.98 -6.83 -3.25
C TYR A 84 5.38 -6.42 -2.79
N ALA A 85 5.80 -6.72 -1.56
CA ALA A 85 7.16 -6.45 -1.12
C ALA A 85 8.21 -7.11 -2.04
N VAL A 86 7.96 -8.35 -2.49
CA VAL A 86 8.82 -9.04 -3.47
C VAL A 86 8.77 -8.34 -4.83
N ALA A 87 7.58 -7.92 -5.28
CA ALA A 87 7.43 -7.15 -6.52
C ALA A 87 8.17 -5.81 -6.45
N SER A 88 8.08 -5.07 -5.34
CA SER A 88 8.84 -3.83 -5.09
C SER A 88 10.34 -4.05 -5.18
N PHE A 89 10.83 -5.12 -4.58
CA PHE A 89 12.24 -5.49 -4.68
C PHE A 89 12.64 -5.67 -6.15
N ALA A 90 11.88 -6.47 -6.91
CA ALA A 90 12.13 -6.70 -8.33
C ALA A 90 12.07 -5.41 -9.15
N THR A 91 11.05 -4.56 -8.92
CA THR A 91 10.91 -3.25 -9.57
C THR A 91 12.12 -2.35 -9.32
N ASN A 92 12.66 -2.36 -8.11
CA ASN A 92 13.84 -1.55 -7.78
C ASN A 92 15.08 -2.06 -8.49
N ILE A 93 15.32 -3.37 -8.49
CA ILE A 93 16.43 -3.97 -9.24
C ILE A 93 16.31 -3.63 -10.74
N LEU A 94 15.12 -3.78 -11.31
CA LEU A 94 14.87 -3.42 -12.70
C LEU A 94 15.10 -1.93 -12.96
N TYR A 95 14.66 -1.05 -12.05
CA TYR A 95 14.85 0.39 -12.19
C TYR A 95 16.32 0.73 -12.36
N TYR A 96 17.19 0.26 -11.47
CA TYR A 96 18.62 0.54 -11.57
C TYR A 96 19.24 -0.12 -12.81
N GLY A 97 18.79 -1.32 -13.20
CA GLY A 97 19.24 -1.98 -14.44
C GLY A 97 18.86 -1.20 -15.70
N THR A 98 17.66 -0.61 -15.75
CA THR A 98 17.21 0.25 -16.87
C THR A 98 17.88 1.61 -16.86
N TRP A 99 18.15 2.17 -15.68
CA TRP A 99 18.78 3.48 -15.52
C TRP A 99 20.27 3.45 -15.91
N ASN A 100 21.00 2.42 -15.49
CA ASN A 100 22.40 2.24 -15.85
C ASN A 100 22.74 0.76 -16.10
N PRO A 101 22.74 0.32 -17.38
CA PRO A 101 23.02 -1.07 -17.76
C PRO A 101 24.43 -1.56 -17.41
N LYS A 102 25.36 -0.65 -17.11
CA LYS A 102 26.77 -0.97 -16.78
C LYS A 102 27.13 -0.46 -15.39
N LEU A 103 26.30 -0.81 -14.40
CA LEU A 103 26.59 -0.54 -12.99
C LEU A 103 27.87 -1.26 -12.55
N PRO A 104 28.85 -0.54 -11.98
CA PRO A 104 29.97 -1.15 -11.28
C PRO A 104 29.50 -2.09 -10.16
N ILE A 105 30.30 -3.10 -9.83
CA ILE A 105 29.96 -4.09 -8.78
C ILE A 105 29.59 -3.42 -7.45
N PRO A 106 30.31 -2.40 -6.94
CA PRO A 106 29.93 -1.73 -5.68
C PRO A 106 28.52 -1.12 -5.72
N ASP A 107 28.17 -0.48 -6.84
CA ASP A 107 26.87 0.19 -7.01
C ASP A 107 25.74 -0.84 -7.18
N MET A 108 26.03 -1.98 -7.81
CA MET A 108 25.10 -3.11 -7.89
C MET A 108 24.81 -3.68 -6.50
N VAL A 109 25.83 -3.85 -5.65
CA VAL A 109 25.64 -4.31 -4.27
C VAL A 109 24.82 -3.30 -3.47
N ALA A 110 25.15 -2.00 -3.58
CA ALA A 110 24.40 -0.94 -2.91
C ALA A 110 22.92 -0.93 -3.34
N THR A 111 22.66 -1.12 -4.63
CA THR A 111 21.32 -1.25 -5.21
C THR A 111 20.54 -2.40 -4.59
N ILE A 112 21.15 -3.58 -4.48
CA ILE A 112 20.51 -4.77 -3.89
C ILE A 112 20.19 -4.51 -2.43
N ILE A 113 21.11 -3.93 -1.67
CA ILE A 113 20.92 -3.61 -0.25
C ILE A 113 19.77 -2.61 -0.09
N ALA A 114 19.80 -1.48 -0.80
CA ALA A 114 18.77 -0.45 -0.72
C ALA A 114 17.38 -0.99 -1.12
N SER A 115 17.32 -1.78 -2.19
CA SER A 115 16.09 -2.44 -2.66
C SER A 115 15.55 -3.41 -1.62
N SER A 116 16.43 -4.20 -0.99
CA SER A 116 16.07 -5.15 0.07
C SER A 116 15.56 -4.43 1.32
N MET A 117 16.17 -3.31 1.69
CA MET A 117 15.74 -2.51 2.84
C MET A 117 14.32 -1.96 2.62
N LEU A 118 14.04 -1.42 1.43
CA LEU A 118 12.72 -0.86 1.12
C LEU A 118 11.63 -1.94 1.09
N ALA A 119 11.88 -3.05 0.40
CA ALA A 119 10.98 -4.21 0.37
C ALA A 119 10.79 -4.81 1.78
N GLY A 120 11.88 -4.91 2.55
CA GLY A 120 11.86 -5.35 3.93
C GLY A 120 11.01 -4.45 4.82
N SER A 121 11.04 -3.13 4.61
CA SER A 121 10.15 -2.20 5.31
C SER A 121 8.68 -2.47 5.01
N ILE A 122 8.30 -2.66 3.73
CA ILE A 122 6.92 -3.00 3.34
C ILE A 122 6.47 -4.29 4.03
N TRP A 123 7.33 -5.32 4.02
CA TRP A 123 7.07 -6.60 4.68
C TRP A 123 6.90 -6.44 6.19
N PHE A 124 7.80 -5.69 6.83
CA PHE A 124 7.75 -5.41 8.26
C PHE A 124 6.45 -4.68 8.66
N PHE A 125 6.09 -3.61 7.94
CA PHE A 125 4.84 -2.90 8.20
C PHE A 125 3.62 -3.77 7.95
N SER A 126 3.65 -4.65 6.94
CA SER A 126 2.58 -5.63 6.71
C SER A 126 2.35 -6.52 7.93
N ASP A 127 3.42 -7.07 8.52
CA ASP A 127 3.28 -7.93 9.70
C ASP A 127 2.83 -7.14 10.93
N LEU A 128 3.39 -5.93 11.14
CA LEU A 128 3.04 -5.04 12.24
C LEU A 128 1.56 -4.64 12.22
N PHE A 129 1.03 -4.21 11.08
CA PHE A 129 -0.38 -3.81 10.97
C PHE A 129 -1.33 -5.00 11.01
N ALA A 130 -0.93 -6.15 10.48
CA ALA A 130 -1.74 -7.36 10.59
C ALA A 130 -1.87 -7.81 12.05
N GLU A 131 -0.80 -7.77 12.84
CA GLU A 131 -0.88 -8.03 14.29
C GLU A 131 -1.83 -7.06 14.99
N LYS A 132 -1.75 -5.76 14.67
CA LYS A 132 -2.68 -4.77 15.24
C LYS A 132 -4.14 -5.03 14.87
N VAL A 133 -4.42 -5.39 13.62
CA VAL A 133 -5.77 -5.71 13.16
C VAL A 133 -6.30 -6.98 13.83
N ASP A 134 -5.45 -8.00 13.99
CA ASP A 134 -5.82 -9.25 14.69
C ASP A 134 -6.16 -9.01 16.18
N LEU A 135 -5.54 -7.99 16.80
CA LEU A 135 -5.81 -7.59 18.19
C LEU A 135 -7.06 -6.71 18.34
N LEU A 136 -7.60 -6.15 17.25
CA LEU A 136 -8.86 -5.40 17.32
C LEU A 136 -10.01 -6.38 17.60
N PRO A 137 -10.98 -6.02 18.46
CA PRO A 137 -12.16 -6.84 18.75
C PRO A 137 -13.16 -6.86 17.59
N TYR A 138 -12.69 -6.88 16.34
CA TYR A 138 -13.47 -6.88 15.10
C TYR A 138 -14.48 -8.03 15.06
N GLY A 139 -14.20 -9.13 15.78
CA GLY A 139 -15.14 -10.24 16.00
C GLY A 139 -16.28 -9.93 16.98
N GLN A 140 -16.02 -9.20 18.08
CA GLN A 140 -17.04 -8.90 19.09
C GLN A 140 -18.09 -7.91 18.56
N SER A 141 -17.66 -6.86 17.84
CA SER A 141 -18.59 -5.88 17.25
C SER A 141 -19.53 -6.50 16.21
N GLN A 142 -19.05 -7.42 15.37
CA GLN A 142 -19.87 -8.11 14.38
C GLN A 142 -20.85 -9.11 15.03
N GLU A 143 -20.43 -9.77 16.10
CA GLU A 143 -21.27 -10.71 16.84
C GLU A 143 -22.32 -9.98 17.69
N GLU A 144 -21.97 -8.84 18.28
CA GLU A 144 -22.90 -7.92 18.94
C GLU A 144 -23.89 -7.31 17.95
N LEU A 145 -23.44 -6.91 16.76
CA LEU A 145 -24.31 -6.41 15.69
C LEU A 145 -25.27 -7.51 15.20
N LYS A 146 -24.79 -8.74 15.03
CA LYS A 146 -25.65 -9.89 14.71
C LYS A 146 -26.67 -10.18 15.81
N LYS A 147 -26.26 -10.12 17.09
CA LYS A 147 -27.18 -10.29 18.23
C LYS A 147 -28.22 -9.18 18.30
N PHE A 148 -27.83 -7.94 18.01
CA PHE A 148 -28.72 -6.79 17.97
C PHE A 148 -29.72 -6.88 16.80
N LEU A 149 -29.27 -7.25 15.60
CA LEU A 149 -30.16 -7.46 14.46
C LEU A 149 -31.13 -8.62 14.72
N ALA A 150 -30.64 -9.72 15.28
CA ALA A 150 -31.47 -10.86 15.65
C ALA A 150 -32.51 -10.51 16.73
N SER A 151 -32.18 -9.64 17.69
CA SER A 151 -33.14 -9.21 18.72
C SER A 151 -34.24 -8.31 18.15
N GLN A 152 -33.91 -7.44 17.17
CA GLN A 152 -34.91 -6.63 16.47
C GLN A 152 -35.88 -7.47 15.62
N GLU A 153 -35.38 -8.47 14.88
CA GLU A 153 -36.23 -9.40 14.11
C GLU A 153 -37.19 -10.20 15.01
N LEU A 154 -36.72 -10.60 16.20
CA LEU A 154 -37.55 -11.30 17.20
C LEU A 154 -38.65 -10.40 17.77
N GLU A 155 -38.35 -9.12 18.01
CA GLU A 155 -39.32 -8.15 18.51
C GLU A 155 -40.41 -7.86 17.47
N GLU A 156 -40.04 -7.72 16.19
CA GLU A 156 -41.00 -7.56 15.11
C GLU A 156 -41.89 -8.80 14.92
N ARG A 157 -41.31 -10.00 14.93
CA ARG A 157 -42.08 -11.25 14.89
C ARG A 157 -43.10 -11.35 16.03
N ASN A 158 -42.68 -10.99 17.24
CA ASN A 158 -43.57 -11.04 18.41
C ASN A 158 -44.72 -10.03 18.29
N LYS A 159 -44.46 -8.81 17.78
CA LYS A 159 -45.52 -7.81 17.51
C LYS A 159 -46.52 -8.28 16.46
N VAL A 160 -46.06 -8.91 15.37
CA VAL A 160 -46.94 -9.47 14.33
C VAL A 160 -47.80 -10.61 14.85
N THR A 161 -47.23 -11.46 15.71
CA THR A 161 -47.94 -12.60 16.31
C THR A 161 -49.01 -12.13 17.30
N PHE A 162 -48.71 -11.12 18.13
CA PHE A 162 -49.67 -10.51 19.05
C PHE A 162 -50.85 -9.85 18.32
N LYS A 163 -50.59 -9.21 17.17
CA LYS A 163 -51.63 -8.53 16.37
C LYS A 163 -52.56 -9.50 15.64
N LYS A 164 -52.20 -10.78 15.49
CA LYS A 164 -53.04 -11.84 14.92
C LYS A 164 -53.86 -12.60 15.96
N ALA A 165 -53.54 -12.43 17.24
CA ALA A 165 -54.21 -13.10 18.37
C ALA A 165 -55.32 -12.26 19.02
N LEU A 166 -55.51 -11.02 18.57
CA LEU A 166 -56.61 -10.11 18.88
C LEU A 166 -57.57 -10.06 17.69
#